data_AF-A0A4Q7CTT5-F1
#
_entry.id   AF-A0A4Q7CTT5-F1
#
_cell.length_a   1.000
_cell.length_b   1.000
_cell.length_c   1.000
_cell.angle_alpha   90.00
_cell.angle_beta   90.00
_cell.angle_gamma   90.00
#
_symmetry.space_group_name_H-M   'P 1'
#
loop_
_entity.id
_entity.type
_entity.pdbx_description
1 polymer ?
#
loop_
_entity_poly.entity_id
_entity_poly.type
_entity_poly.pdbx_seq_one_letter_code
_entity_poly.pdbx_strand_id
1 'polypeptide(L)'
;MPKPYIALAALLGFSLYTVATMLTAEQSLIAFGQELMSRPDTAQVVIDLYLMAILACVWMYRDARGRGRSVASLIPYFLLTAVFVSVGPLLYIVVNGFTRRT
;
A
#
# COMPACT_ATOMS: atom_id res chain seq x y z
N MET A 1 -8.47 -0.97 16.86
CA MET A 1 -9.65 -1.27 16.04
C MET A 1 -10.14 -2.66 16.41
N PRO A 2 -11.42 -2.85 16.76
CA PRO A 2 -11.96 -4.17 17.06
C PRO A 2 -12.02 -4.95 15.74
N LYS A 3 -11.03 -5.83 15.52
CA LYS A 3 -10.89 -6.75 14.38
C LYS A 3 -10.61 -6.05 13.03
N PRO A 4 -9.44 -6.27 12.41
CA PRO A 4 -9.06 -5.62 11.14
C PRO A 4 -9.75 -6.25 9.91
N TYR A 5 -11.00 -6.70 10.02
CA TYR A 5 -11.68 -7.44 8.95
C TYR A 5 -11.94 -6.61 7.70
N ILE A 6 -12.25 -5.33 7.86
CA ILE A 6 -12.42 -4.42 6.72
C ILE A 6 -11.10 -4.27 5.97
N ALA A 7 -10.00 -4.04 6.70
CA ALA A 7 -8.67 -3.95 6.10
C ALA A 7 -8.26 -5.28 5.44
N LEU A 8 -8.60 -6.41 6.04
CA LEU A 8 -8.33 -7.73 5.47
C LEU A 8 -9.14 -7.98 4.19
N ALA A 9 -10.44 -7.67 4.20
CA ALA A 9 -11.29 -7.81 3.03
C ALA A 9 -10.81 -6.90 1.88
N ALA A 10 -10.47 -5.65 2.19
CA ALA A 10 -9.91 -4.71 1.23
C ALA A 10 -8.55 -5.19 0.68
N LEU A 11 -7.67 -5.69 1.54
CA LEU A 11 -6.37 -6.25 1.13
C LEU A 11 -6.56 -7.42 0.17
N LEU A 12 -7.36 -8.41 0.55
CA LEU A 12 -7.57 -9.61 -0.27
C LEU A 12 -8.26 -9.28 -1.59
N GLY A 13 -9.33 -8.48 -1.55
CA GLY A 13 -10.07 -8.10 -2.75
C GLY A 13 -9.23 -7.26 -3.71
N PHE A 14 -8.53 -6.24 -3.20
CA PHE A 14 -7.70 -5.39 -4.02
C PHE A 14 -6.47 -6.13 -4.56
N SER A 15 -5.77 -6.93 -3.75
CA SER A 15 -4.63 -7.71 -4.24
C SER A 15 -5.04 -8.75 -5.28
N LEU A 16 -6.19 -9.41 -5.12
CA LEU A 16 -6.71 -10.33 -6.14
C LEU A 16 -7.00 -9.59 -7.44
N TYR A 17 -7.66 -8.43 -7.35
CA TYR A 17 -7.92 -7.58 -8.51
C TYR A 17 -6.62 -7.13 -9.18
N THR A 18 -5.62 -6.68 -8.42
CA THR A 18 -4.30 -6.29 -8.96
C THR A 18 -3.60 -7.45 -9.66
N VAL A 19 -3.62 -8.66 -9.08
CA VAL A 19 -3.01 -9.84 -9.73
C VAL A 19 -3.76 -10.16 -11.03
N ALA A 20 -5.09 -10.18 -11.00
CA ALA A 20 -5.90 -10.44 -12.18
C ALA A 20 -5.62 -9.43 -13.30
N THR A 21 -5.56 -8.12 -12.98
CA THR A 21 -5.26 -7.09 -13.98
C THR A 21 -3.84 -7.20 -14.52
N MET A 22 -2.85 -7.49 -13.68
CA MET A 22 -1.47 -7.68 -14.12
C MET A 22 -1.29 -8.92 -15.00
N LEU A 23 -2.07 -9.99 -14.77
CA LEU A 23 -2.05 -11.19 -15.61
C LEU A 23 -2.67 -10.96 -16.99
N THR A 24 -3.66 -10.08 -17.08
CA THR A 24 -4.34 -9.75 -18.34
C THR A 24 -3.78 -8.52 -19.04
N ALA A 25 -2.85 -7.80 -18.40
CA ALA A 25 -2.30 -6.56 -18.94
C ALA A 25 -1.35 -6.85 -20.10
N GLU A 26 -1.64 -6.22 -21.25
CA GLU A 26 -0.75 -6.27 -22.41
C GLU A 26 0.51 -5.40 -22.20
N GLN A 27 0.40 -4.38 -21.36
CA GLN A 27 1.49 -3.45 -21.07
C GLN A 27 2.09 -3.65 -19.69
N SER A 28 3.39 -3.35 -19.58
CA SER A 28 4.09 -3.38 -18.30
C SER A 28 3.58 -2.31 -17.33
N LEU A 29 3.73 -2.55 -16.03
CA LEU A 29 3.37 -1.59 -14.98
C LEU A 29 4.12 -0.25 -15.13
N ILE A 30 5.38 -0.29 -15.57
CA ILE A 30 6.19 0.92 -15.79
C ILE A 30 5.64 1.71 -16.99
N ALA A 31 5.30 1.03 -18.09
CA ALA A 31 4.71 1.67 -19.27
C ALA A 31 3.36 2.31 -18.93
N PHE A 32 2.52 1.61 -18.17
CA PHE A 32 1.26 2.16 -17.65
C PHE A 32 1.49 3.41 -16.79
N GLY A 33 2.48 3.38 -15.88
CA GLY A 33 2.83 4.55 -15.07
C GLY A 33 3.30 5.74 -15.91
N GLN A 34 4.12 5.50 -16.94
CA GLN A 34 4.56 6.55 -17.87
C GLN A 34 3.39 7.13 -18.67
N GLU A 35 2.46 6.27 -19.10
CA GLU A 35 1.24 6.69 -19.80
C GLU A 35 0.37 7.58 -18.90
N LEU A 36 0.15 7.20 -17.63
CA LEU A 36 -0.57 8.03 -16.66
C LEU A 36 0.12 9.37 -16.43
N MET A 37 1.45 9.43 -16.44
CA MET A 37 2.19 10.68 -16.27
C MET A 37 2.20 11.55 -17.55
N SER A 38 1.86 10.98 -18.71
CA SER A 38 1.88 11.71 -19.99
C SER A 38 0.74 12.72 -20.13
N ARG A 39 -0.37 12.53 -19.41
CA ARG A 39 -1.51 13.47 -19.41
C ARG A 39 -1.59 14.20 -18.06
N PRO A 40 -1.76 15.54 -18.04
CA PRO A 40 -1.74 16.32 -16.81
C PRO A 40 -2.81 15.91 -15.77
N ASP A 41 -3.99 15.53 -16.24
CA ASP A 41 -5.13 15.11 -15.43
C ASP A 41 -4.87 13.79 -14.70
N THR A 42 -4.34 12.79 -15.40
CA THR A 42 -3.96 11.51 -14.79
C THR A 42 -2.68 11.63 -13.95
N ALA A 43 -1.73 12.47 -14.35
CA ALA A 43 -0.51 12.74 -13.61
C ALA A 43 -0.80 13.33 -12.22
N GLN A 44 -1.77 14.25 -12.13
CA GLN A 44 -2.23 14.82 -10.86
C GLN A 44 -2.68 13.73 -9.88
N VAL A 45 -3.45 12.74 -10.36
CA VAL A 45 -3.93 11.63 -9.54
C VAL A 45 -2.77 10.75 -9.07
N VAL A 46 -1.80 10.44 -9.95
CA VAL A 46 -0.62 9.66 -9.57
C VAL A 46 0.19 10.39 -8.49
N ILE A 47 0.43 11.69 -8.65
CA ILE A 47 1.14 12.51 -7.67
C ILE A 47 0.40 12.50 -6.33
N ASP A 48 -0.92 12.74 -6.32
CA ASP A 48 -1.74 12.73 -5.12
C ASP A 48 -1.68 11.37 -4.39
N LEU A 49 -1.80 10.26 -5.13
CA LEU A 49 -1.68 8.91 -4.58
C LEU A 49 -0.32 8.65 -3.93
N TYR A 50 0.77 9.10 -4.56
CA TYR A 50 2.11 8.93 -3.99
C TYR A 50 2.36 9.85 -2.79
N LEU A 51 1.78 11.06 -2.75
CA LEU A 51 1.79 11.89 -1.55
C LEU A 51 1.06 11.20 -0.39
N MET A 52 -0.13 10.64 -0.65
CA MET A 52 -0.85 9.84 0.34
C MET A 52 -0.04 8.61 0.78
N ALA A 53 0.66 7.95 -0.14
CA ALA A 53 1.55 6.81 0.14
C ALA A 53 2.69 7.21 1.10
N ILE A 54 3.32 8.37 0.87
CA ILE A 54 4.37 8.91 1.74
C ILE A 54 3.81 9.19 3.13
N LEU A 55 2.64 9.84 3.21
CA LEU A 55 1.98 10.11 4.50
C LEU A 55 1.66 8.80 5.24
N ALA A 56 1.21 7.77 4.54
CA ALA A 56 0.98 6.44 5.12
C ALA A 56 2.30 5.81 5.62
N CYS A 57 3.40 5.93 4.88
CA CYS A 57 4.71 5.47 5.32
C CYS A 57 5.21 6.20 6.58
N VAL A 58 5.05 7.52 6.64
CA VAL A 58 5.38 8.33 7.82
C VAL A 58 4.51 7.91 9.01
N TRP A 59 3.23 7.65 8.79
CA TRP A 59 2.33 7.14 9.82
C TRP A 59 2.76 5.77 10.34
N MET A 60 3.07 4.80 9.47
CA MET A 60 3.58 3.48 9.86
C MET A 60 4.88 3.58 10.65
N TYR A 61 5.78 4.48 10.24
CA TYR A 61 7.02 4.75 10.97
C TYR A 61 6.76 5.26 12.39
N ARG A 62 5.90 6.26 12.54
CA ARG A 62 5.57 6.83 13.85
C ARG A 62 4.85 5.81 14.73
N ASP A 63 3.94 5.01 14.17
CA ASP A 63 3.22 3.96 14.90
C ASP A 63 4.17 2.85 15.36
N ALA A 64 5.08 2.36 14.50
CA ALA A 64 6.06 1.35 14.88
C ALA A 64 7.03 1.84 15.95
N ARG A 65 7.52 3.09 15.82
CA ARG A 65 8.40 3.72 16.81
C ARG A 65 7.70 3.89 18.16
N GLY A 66 6.45 4.33 18.16
CA GLY A 66 5.63 4.44 19.37
C GLY A 66 5.37 3.09 20.06
N ARG A 67 5.49 1.98 19.33
CA ARG A 67 5.36 0.60 19.84
C ARG A 67 6.69 -0.06 20.17
N GLY A 68 7.83 0.66 20.09
CA GLY A 68 9.16 0.11 20.34
C GLY A 68 9.63 -0.91 19.30
N ARG A 69 9.02 -0.95 18.12
CA ARG A 69 9.40 -1.88 17.04
C ARG A 69 10.54 -1.32 16.21
N SER A 70 11.40 -2.22 15.73
CA SER A 70 12.48 -1.84 14.81
C SER A 70 11.94 -1.31 13.49
N VAL A 71 12.55 -0.23 13.00
CA VAL A 71 12.25 0.37 11.69
C VAL A 71 12.51 -0.63 10.56
N ALA A 72 13.43 -1.58 10.73
CA ALA A 72 13.69 -2.64 9.75
C ALA A 72 12.44 -3.50 9.49
N SER A 73 11.54 -3.64 10.49
CA SER A 73 10.27 -4.35 10.29
C SER A 73 9.33 -3.65 9.30
N LEU A 74 9.56 -2.37 8.99
CA LEU A 74 8.73 -1.59 8.07
C LEU A 74 9.12 -1.76 6.59
N ILE A 75 10.35 -2.21 6.33
CA ILE A 75 10.89 -2.38 4.97
C ILE A 75 9.93 -3.12 4.03
N PRO A 76 9.37 -4.30 4.37
CA PRO A 76 8.46 -4.99 3.45
C PRO A 76 7.19 -4.18 3.15
N TYR A 77 6.65 -3.45 4.12
CA TYR A 77 5.48 -2.60 3.91
C TYR A 77 5.80 -1.40 3.03
N PHE A 78 6.96 -0.79 3.19
CA PHE A 78 7.41 0.33 2.34
C PHE A 78 7.65 -0.10 0.90
N LEU A 79 8.28 -1.27 0.69
CA LEU A 79 8.48 -1.81 -0.66
C LEU A 79 7.15 -2.10 -1.35
N LEU A 80 6.20 -2.73 -0.65
CA LEU A 80 4.84 -2.94 -1.18
C LEU A 80 4.11 -1.63 -1.45
N THR A 81 4.30 -0.61 -0.60
CA THR A 81 3.72 0.73 -0.80
C THR A 81 4.31 1.43 -2.01
N ALA A 82 5.61 1.29 -2.28
CA ALA A 82 6.25 1.92 -3.43
C ALA A 82 5.70 1.40 -4.77
N VAL A 83 5.35 0.11 -4.82
CA VAL A 83 4.88 -0.56 -6.05
C VAL A 83 3.35 -0.55 -6.16
N PHE A 84 2.65 -0.84 -5.06
CA PHE A 84 1.20 -1.07 -5.05
C PHE A 84 0.43 -0.10 -4.15
N VAL A 85 1.09 0.94 -3.62
CA VAL A 85 0.52 2.05 -2.84
C VAL A 85 -0.32 1.59 -1.64
N SER A 86 -1.58 1.21 -1.85
CA SER A 86 -2.53 0.84 -0.80
C SER A 86 -2.25 -0.52 -0.15
N VAL A 87 -1.60 -1.46 -0.85
CA VAL A 87 -1.34 -2.83 -0.34
C VAL A 87 -0.46 -2.82 0.90
N GLY A 88 0.60 -2.00 0.92
CA GLY A 88 1.53 -1.90 2.05
C GLY A 88 0.87 -1.47 3.36
N PRO A 89 0.18 -0.32 3.41
CA PRO A 89 -0.52 0.15 4.60
C PRO A 89 -1.67 -0.79 5.02
N LEU A 90 -2.40 -1.37 4.07
CA LEU A 90 -3.45 -2.36 4.38
C LEU A 90 -2.88 -3.60 5.07
N LEU A 91 -1.78 -4.15 4.54
CA LEU A 91 -1.08 -5.27 5.16
C LEU A 91 -0.58 -4.91 6.56
N TYR A 92 -0.03 -3.71 6.74
CA TYR A 92 0.42 -3.22 8.05
C TYR A 92 -0.72 -3.17 9.08
N ILE A 93 -1.88 -2.65 8.68
CA ILE A 93 -3.08 -2.58 9.54
C ILE A 93 -3.56 -3.99 9.90
N VAL A 94 -3.58 -4.92 8.94
CA VAL A 94 -4.01 -6.31 9.14
C VAL A 94 -3.09 -7.02 10.14
N VAL A 95 -1.79 -7.03 9.88
CA VAL A 95 -0.80 -7.72 10.73
C VAL A 95 -0.84 -7.14 12.15
N ASN A 96 -0.79 -5.81 12.28
CA ASN A 96 -0.79 -5.17 13.59
C ASN A 96 -2.12 -5.28 14.32
N GLY A 97 -3.23 -5.35 13.57
CA GLY A 97 -4.56 -5.56 14.12
C GLY A 97 -4.73 -6.95 14.73
N PHE A 98 -4.09 -7.97 14.15
CA PHE A 98 -4.10 -9.33 14.67
C PHE A 98 -3.07 -9.56 15.78
N THR A 99 -1.85 -9.02 15.69
CA THR A 99 -0.84 -9.14 16.76
C THR A 99 -1.30 -8.53 18.09
N ARG A 100 -2.21 -7.55 18.07
CA ARG A 100 -2.76 -6.93 19.29
C ARG A 100 -3.63 -7.88 20.14
N ARG A 101 -3.90 -9.11 19.67
CA ARG A 101 -4.74 -10.11 20.35
C ARG A 101 -3.97 -11.25 21.01
N THR A 102 -2.68 -11.37 20.74
CA THR A 102 -1.75 -12.34 21.35
C THR A 102 -0.90 -11.65 22.37
#